data_AF-A0A7J3GTK8-F1
#
_entry.id   AF-A0A7J3GTK8-F1
#
_cell.length_a   1.000
_cell.length_b   1.000
_cell.length_c   1.000
_cell.angle_alpha   90.00
_cell.angle_beta   90.00
_cell.angle_gamma   90.00
#
_symmetry.space_group_name_H-M   'P 1'
#
loop_
_entity.id
_entity.type
_entity.pdbx_description
1 polymer ?
#
loop_
_entity_poly.entity_id
_entity_poly.type
_entity_poly.pdbx_seq_one_letter_code
_entity_poly.pdbx_strand_id
1 'polypeptide(L)'
;MILRIIVGGGPGTWFILGYILYLAVGFTGHLGFSYLYYLAEKIEGRKLNRLLVWLNILAMYVGITGANFALAIAGILGGYVSTILHSPSEEVRLILEPFVNPIRILSIVAIVGVLSGITALYLSKENLTI
;
A
#
# COMPACT_ATOMS: atom_id res chain seq x y z
N MET A 1 -11.82 10.20 18.20
CA MET A 1 -11.84 8.73 18.37
C MET A 1 -10.65 8.06 17.67
N ILE A 2 -10.43 8.30 16.37
CA ILE A 2 -9.28 7.78 15.59
C ILE A 2 -7.91 8.08 16.26
N LEU A 3 -7.73 9.30 16.79
CA LEU A 3 -6.49 9.72 17.49
C LEU A 3 -6.15 8.88 18.74
N ARG A 4 -7.14 8.36 19.48
CA ARG A 4 -6.87 7.50 20.64
C ARG A 4 -6.42 6.09 20.23
N ILE A 5 -6.93 5.59 19.10
CA ILE A 5 -6.55 4.28 18.56
C ILE A 5 -5.11 4.32 18.00
N ILE A 6 -4.76 5.43 17.35
CA ILE A 6 -3.41 5.69 16.82
C ILE A 6 -2.35 5.63 17.92
N VAL A 7 -2.61 6.25 19.08
CA VAL A 7 -1.71 6.23 20.24
C VAL A 7 -1.76 4.89 20.97
N GLY A 8 -2.92 4.23 21.03
CA GLY A 8 -3.10 2.95 21.70
C GLY A 8 -2.36 1.77 21.05
N GLY A 9 -2.10 1.82 19.73
CA GLY A 9 -1.29 0.83 19.04
C GLY A 9 0.21 0.91 19.37
N GLY A 10 0.69 2.06 19.82
CA GLY A 10 2.11 2.29 20.06
C GLY A 10 2.95 2.39 18.77
N PRO A 11 4.06 3.14 18.78
CA PRO A 11 4.89 3.35 17.58
C PRO A 11 5.46 2.08 16.95
N GLY A 12 5.79 1.07 17.78
CA GLY A 12 6.30 -0.22 17.30
C GLY A 12 5.31 -0.93 16.38
N THR A 13 4.00 -0.79 16.63
CA THR A 13 2.96 -1.37 15.77
C THR A 13 2.95 -0.73 14.40
N TRP A 14 3.27 0.56 14.27
CA TRP A 14 3.29 1.24 12.98
C TRP A 14 4.41 0.70 12.09
N PHE A 15 5.58 0.48 12.69
CA PHE A 15 6.72 -0.11 12.00
C PHE A 15 6.44 -1.56 11.56
N ILE A 16 5.99 -2.40 12.50
CA ILE A 16 5.68 -3.81 12.22
C ILE A 16 4.56 -3.92 11.17
N LEU A 17 3.52 -3.10 11.28
CA LEU A 17 2.43 -3.06 10.30
C LEU A 17 2.94 -2.67 8.92
N GLY A 18 3.79 -1.63 8.82
CA GLY A 18 4.43 -1.26 7.56
C GLY A 18 5.24 -2.40 6.94
N TYR A 19 6.01 -3.13 7.76
CA TYR A 19 6.77 -4.29 7.29
C TYR A 19 5.86 -5.42 6.77
N ILE A 20 4.83 -5.80 7.54
CA ILE A 20 3.89 -6.86 7.16
C ILE A 20 3.13 -6.47 5.88
N LEU A 21 2.63 -5.24 5.79
CA LEU A 21 1.90 -4.75 4.62
C LEU A 21 2.79 -4.68 3.37
N TYR A 22 4.07 -4.33 3.54
CA TYR A 22 5.01 -4.34 2.42
C TYR A 22 5.20 -5.75 1.83
N LEU A 23 5.31 -6.78 2.67
CA LEU A 23 5.42 -8.17 2.19
C LEU A 23 4.09 -8.71 1.63
N ALA A 24 3.00 -8.51 2.38
CA ALA A 24 1.70 -9.11 2.10
C ALA A 24 0.90 -8.40 1.01
N VAL A 25 1.16 -7.11 0.75
CA VAL A 25 0.43 -6.35 -0.28
C VAL A 25 1.40 -5.79 -1.31
N GLY A 26 2.56 -5.30 -0.89
CA GLY A 26 3.59 -4.80 -1.81
C GLY A 26 4.15 -5.91 -2.68
N PHE A 27 4.90 -6.83 -2.09
CA PHE A 27 5.60 -7.88 -2.82
C PHE A 27 4.62 -8.90 -3.43
N THR A 28 3.83 -9.56 -2.60
CA THR A 28 2.91 -10.62 -3.05
C THR A 28 1.78 -10.09 -3.93
N GLY A 29 1.26 -8.89 -3.65
CA GLY A 29 0.27 -8.25 -4.52
C GLY A 29 0.81 -7.95 -5.92
N HIS A 30 2.01 -7.37 -6.04
CA HIS A 30 2.61 -7.09 -7.36
C HIS A 30 2.93 -8.37 -8.13
N LEU A 31 3.43 -9.39 -7.44
CA LEU A 31 3.62 -10.72 -8.03
C LEU A 31 2.30 -11.31 -8.53
N GLY A 32 1.25 -11.22 -7.73
CA GLY A 32 -0.09 -11.70 -8.08
C GLY A 32 -0.62 -11.06 -9.35
N PHE A 33 -0.65 -9.72 -9.42
CA PHE A 33 -1.10 -9.02 -10.62
C PHE A 33 -0.21 -9.30 -11.84
N SER A 34 1.11 -9.34 -11.65
CA SER A 34 2.05 -9.63 -12.74
C SER A 34 1.83 -11.03 -13.32
N TYR A 35 1.58 -12.02 -12.45
CA TYR A 35 1.25 -13.38 -12.86
C TYR A 35 -0.11 -13.43 -13.58
N LEU A 36 -1.13 -12.74 -13.07
CA LEU A 36 -2.45 -12.68 -13.72
C LEU A 36 -2.38 -12.02 -15.10
N TYR A 37 -1.58 -10.97 -15.27
CA TYR A 37 -1.37 -10.36 -16.58
C TYR A 37 -0.64 -11.29 -17.54
N TYR A 38 0.37 -12.01 -17.06
CA TYR A 38 1.05 -13.02 -17.85
C TYR A 38 0.07 -14.12 -18.31
N LEU A 39 -0.75 -14.64 -17.40
CA LEU A 39 -1.76 -15.65 -17.71
C LEU A 39 -2.76 -15.13 -18.77
N ALA A 40 -3.29 -13.93 -18.57
CA ALA A 40 -4.26 -13.34 -19.49
C ALA A 40 -3.67 -13.12 -20.91
N GLU A 41 -2.47 -12.56 -21.04
CA GLU A 41 -1.89 -12.25 -22.36
C GLU A 41 -1.25 -13.45 -23.05
N LYS A 42 -0.52 -14.30 -22.32
CA LYS A 42 0.29 -15.38 -22.91
C LYS A 42 -0.44 -16.71 -23.01
N ILE A 43 -1.30 -17.02 -22.04
CA ILE A 43 -1.96 -18.32 -21.98
C ILE A 43 -3.37 -18.21 -22.56
N GLU A 44 -4.14 -17.19 -22.17
CA GLU A 44 -5.52 -17.00 -22.62
C GLU A 44 -5.65 -16.15 -23.90
N GLY A 45 -4.55 -15.53 -24.36
CA GLY A 45 -4.53 -14.70 -25.57
C GLY A 45 -5.42 -13.44 -25.49
N ARG A 46 -5.77 -13.01 -24.27
CA ARG A 46 -6.60 -11.83 -24.03
C ARG A 46 -5.78 -10.56 -24.23
N LYS A 47 -6.42 -9.52 -24.77
CA LYS A 47 -5.82 -8.19 -24.86
C LYS A 47 -6.18 -7.37 -23.62
N LEU A 48 -5.17 -7.02 -22.84
CA LEU A 48 -5.31 -6.12 -21.70
C LEU A 48 -5.30 -4.66 -22.14
N ASN A 49 -6.07 -3.82 -21.44
CA ASN A 49 -5.99 -2.38 -21.62
C ASN A 49 -4.70 -1.85 -20.99
N ARG A 50 -3.74 -1.48 -21.84
CA ARG A 50 -2.41 -0.99 -21.44
C ARG A 50 -2.46 0.17 -20.45
N LEU A 51 -3.44 1.09 -20.58
CA LEU A 51 -3.58 2.22 -19.66
C LEU A 51 -3.95 1.75 -18.25
N LEU A 52 -4.91 0.83 -18.13
CA LEU A 52 -5.35 0.31 -16.82
C LEU A 52 -4.25 -0.52 -16.14
N VAL A 53 -3.49 -1.30 -16.92
CA VAL A 53 -2.32 -2.04 -16.41
C VAL A 53 -1.25 -1.08 -15.88
N TRP A 54 -0.94 -0.01 -16.61
CA TRP A 54 0.02 0.99 -16.13
C TRP A 54 -0.48 1.72 -14.89
N LEU A 55 -1.76 2.11 -14.85
CA LEU A 55 -2.36 2.72 -13.68
C LEU A 55 -2.32 1.78 -12.47
N ASN A 56 -2.57 0.48 -12.66
CA ASN A 56 -2.40 -0.51 -11.60
C ASN A 56 -0.98 -0.52 -11.06
N ILE A 57 0.01 -0.77 -11.92
CA ILE A 57 1.40 -0.94 -11.49
C ILE A 57 1.92 0.34 -10.82
N LEU A 58 1.72 1.51 -11.43
CA LEU A 58 2.25 2.77 -10.90
C LEU A 58 1.55 3.19 -9.61
N ALA A 59 0.22 3.20 -9.58
CA ALA A 59 -0.51 3.64 -8.40
C ALA A 59 -0.33 2.67 -7.24
N MET A 60 -0.28 1.36 -7.51
CA MET A 60 -0.04 0.36 -6.49
C MET A 60 1.39 0.44 -5.95
N TYR A 61 2.39 0.64 -6.81
CA TYR A 61 3.78 0.82 -6.39
C TYR A 61 3.96 2.07 -5.53
N VAL A 62 3.51 3.23 -6.00
CA VAL A 62 3.64 4.52 -5.30
C VAL A 62 2.84 4.51 -4.00
N GLY A 63 1.58 4.06 -4.04
CA GLY A 63 0.71 4.03 -2.89
C GLY A 63 1.22 3.10 -1.79
N ILE A 64 1.56 1.86 -2.12
CA ILE A 64 2.02 0.86 -1.12
C ILE A 64 3.41 1.21 -0.62
N THR A 65 4.37 1.49 -1.50
CA THR A 65 5.75 1.79 -1.08
C THR A 65 5.79 3.08 -0.28
N GLY A 66 5.08 4.12 -0.73
CA GLY A 66 4.99 5.38 -0.01
C GLY A 66 4.34 5.22 1.36
N ALA A 67 3.20 4.53 1.45
CA ALA A 67 2.50 4.33 2.72
C ALA A 67 3.37 3.55 3.71
N ASN A 68 4.05 2.49 3.26
CA ASN A 68 4.93 1.69 4.11
C ASN A 68 6.17 2.46 4.56
N PHE A 69 6.74 3.29 3.69
CA PHE A 69 7.88 4.14 4.06
C PHE A 69 7.47 5.18 5.12
N ALA A 70 6.31 5.80 4.95
CA ALA A 70 5.75 6.73 5.94
C ALA A 70 5.42 6.03 7.26
N LEU A 71 4.86 4.82 7.23
CA LEU A 71 4.60 3.99 8.41
C LEU A 71 5.91 3.63 9.15
N ALA A 72 6.96 3.26 8.40
CA ALA A 72 8.26 2.92 8.96
C ALA A 72 8.91 4.14 9.64
N ILE A 73 8.93 5.29 8.98
CA ILE A 73 9.48 6.53 9.57
C ILE A 73 8.67 6.93 10.81
N ALA A 74 7.34 6.92 10.73
CA ALA A 74 6.49 7.23 11.87
C ALA A 74 6.76 6.28 13.05
N GLY A 75 6.90 4.98 12.78
CA GLY A 75 7.21 3.98 13.80
C GLY A 75 8.60 4.16 14.41
N ILE A 76 9.62 4.51 13.62
CA ILE A 76 10.98 4.81 14.12
C ILE A 76 10.97 6.05 15.00
N LEU A 77 10.41 7.16 14.52
CA LEU A 77 10.39 8.44 15.24
C LEU A 77 9.57 8.34 16.52
N GLY A 78 8.36 7.80 16.43
CA GLY A 78 7.53 7.58 17.61
C GLY A 78 8.17 6.60 18.58
N GLY A 79 8.83 5.54 18.08
CA GLY A 79 9.49 4.53 18.91
C GLY A 79 10.69 5.09 19.66
N TYR A 80 11.48 5.95 19.00
CA TYR A 80 12.57 6.67 19.64
C TYR A 80 12.06 7.57 20.78
N VAL A 81 11.04 8.38 20.52
CA VAL A 81 10.50 9.30 21.53
C VAL A 81 9.81 8.56 22.68
N SER A 82 9.09 7.48 22.38
CA SER A 82 8.39 6.70 23.40
C SER A 82 9.33 5.83 24.25
N THR A 83 10.32 5.18 23.64
CA THR A 83 11.13 4.13 24.29
C THR A 83 12.48 4.64 24.77
N ILE A 84 13.11 5.57 24.05
CA ILE A 84 14.44 6.09 24.40
C ILE A 84 14.29 7.35 25.25
N LEU A 85 13.49 8.32 24.80
CA LEU A 85 13.29 9.58 25.54
C LEU A 85 12.28 9.45 26.69
N HIS A 86 11.52 8.35 26.76
CA HIS A 86 10.48 8.11 27.77
C HIS A 86 9.46 9.26 27.84
N SER A 87 9.22 9.92 26.71
CA SER A 87 8.30 11.05 26.60
C SER A 87 6.85 10.61 26.86
N PRO A 88 5.99 11.51 27.36
CA PRO A 88 4.59 11.23 27.56
C PRO A 88 3.89 10.92 26.22
N SER A 89 2.84 10.10 26.30
CA SER A 89 2.08 9.63 25.12
C SER A 89 1.51 10.77 24.25
N GLU A 90 1.29 11.94 24.84
CA GLU A 90 0.83 13.14 24.14
C GLU A 90 1.88 13.67 23.16
N GLU A 91 3.14 13.67 23.55
CA GLU A 91 4.25 14.13 22.71
C GLU A 91 4.49 13.15 21.54
N VAL A 92 4.43 11.85 21.82
CA VAL A 92 4.48 10.80 20.79
C VAL A 92 3.34 10.99 19.79
N ARG A 93 2.13 11.35 20.25
CA ARG A 93 0.99 11.61 19.38
C ARG A 93 1.25 12.77 18.42
N LEU A 94 1.78 13.89 18.92
CA LEU A 94 2.07 15.07 18.11
C LEU A 94 3.11 14.78 17.00
N ILE A 95 4.02 13.84 17.24
CA ILE A 95 5.01 13.39 16.24
C ILE A 95 4.37 12.48 15.19
N LEU A 96 3.44 11.61 15.59
CA LEU A 96 2.78 10.67 14.68
C LEU A 96 1.67 11.30 13.83
N GLU A 97 0.98 12.30 14.37
CA GLU A 97 -0.19 12.93 13.75
C GLU A 97 0.05 13.44 12.31
N PRO A 98 1.17 14.11 11.99
CA PRO A 98 1.48 14.56 10.63
C PRO A 98 1.59 13.43 9.60
N PHE A 99 1.91 12.20 10.02
CA PHE A 99 2.04 11.04 9.11
C PHE A 99 0.69 10.42 8.74
N VAL A 100 -0.36 10.63 9.54
CA VAL A 100 -1.67 10.01 9.35
C VAL A 100 -2.29 10.37 7.99
N ASN A 101 -2.28 11.66 7.65
CA ASN A 101 -2.90 12.14 6.42
C ASN A 101 -2.15 11.69 5.14
N PRO A 102 -0.80 11.80 5.07
CA PRO A 102 -0.02 11.23 3.98
C PRO A 102 -0.25 9.73 3.79
N ILE A 103 -0.20 8.93 4.88
CA ILE A 103 -0.44 7.48 4.80
C ILE A 103 -1.84 7.20 4.26
N ARG A 104 -2.85 7.96 4.69
CA ARG A 104 -4.22 7.83 4.18
C ARG A 104 -4.30 8.10 2.67
N ILE A 105 -3.69 9.18 2.20
CA ILE A 105 -3.69 9.54 0.77
C ILE A 105 -2.99 8.44 -0.04
N LEU A 106 -1.83 7.99 0.40
CA LEU A 106 -1.07 6.93 -0.26
C LEU A 106 -1.82 5.60 -0.29
N SER A 107 -2.56 5.29 0.78
CA SER A 107 -3.45 4.13 0.83
C SER A 107 -4.58 4.23 -0.20
N ILE A 108 -5.18 5.41 -0.38
CA ILE A 108 -6.19 5.65 -1.43
C ILE A 108 -5.58 5.45 -2.82
N VAL A 109 -4.36 5.95 -3.06
CA VAL A 109 -3.65 5.74 -4.33
C VAL A 109 -3.40 4.25 -4.58
N ALA A 110 -3.01 3.48 -3.56
CA ALA A 110 -2.87 2.03 -3.67
C ALA A 110 -4.19 1.34 -4.04
N ILE A 111 -5.31 1.74 -3.42
CA ILE A 111 -6.65 1.21 -3.72
C ILE A 111 -7.03 1.49 -5.19
N VAL A 112 -6.77 2.70 -5.69
CA VAL A 112 -7.00 3.04 -7.11
C VAL A 112 -6.17 2.15 -8.02
N GLY A 113 -4.92 1.84 -7.65
CA GLY A 113 -4.09 0.87 -8.35
C GLY A 113 -4.74 -0.51 -8.42
N VAL A 114 -5.14 -1.07 -7.28
CA VAL A 114 -5.80 -2.38 -7.21
C VAL A 114 -7.07 -2.43 -8.07
N LEU A 115 -7.95 -1.41 -7.94
CA LEU A 115 -9.19 -1.33 -8.73
C LEU A 115 -8.92 -1.25 -10.23
N SER A 116 -7.90 -0.49 -10.64
CA SER A 116 -7.49 -0.41 -12.05
C SER A 116 -7.05 -1.77 -12.57
N GLY A 117 -6.35 -2.56 -11.75
CA GLY A 117 -5.86 -3.88 -12.13
C GLY A 117 -6.97 -4.92 -12.27
N ILE A 118 -7.92 -4.94 -11.34
CA ILE A 118 -9.12 -5.78 -11.43
C ILE A 118 -9.92 -5.42 -12.68
N THR A 119 -10.11 -4.11 -12.94
CA THR A 119 -10.83 -3.63 -14.12
C THR A 119 -10.12 -4.00 -15.42
N ALA A 120 -8.79 -3.96 -15.45
CA ALA A 120 -8.00 -4.36 -16.61
C ALA A 120 -8.22 -5.85 -16.97
N LEU A 121 -8.27 -6.72 -15.96
CA LEU A 121 -8.53 -8.15 -16.12
C LEU A 121 -9.98 -8.40 -16.54
N TYR A 122 -10.95 -7.74 -15.90
CA TYR A 122 -12.37 -7.93 -16.18
C TYR A 122 -12.77 -7.47 -17.59
N LEU A 123 -12.22 -6.35 -18.07
CA LEU A 123 -12.48 -5.82 -19.41
C LEU A 123 -11.57 -6.43 -20.49
N SER A 124 -10.72 -7.39 -20.13
CA SER A 124 -9.84 -8.05 -21.09
C SER A 124 -10.68 -8.83 -22.11
N LYS A 125 -10.39 -8.64 -23.40
CA LYS A 125 -11.13 -9.28 -24.49
C LYS A 125 -10.34 -10.47 -25.01
N GLU A 126 -10.99 -11.62 -25.17
CA GLU A 126 -10.43 -12.75 -25.90
C GLU A 126 -10.22 -12.36 -27.37
N ASN A 127 -9.03 -12.58 -27.89
CA ASN A 127 -8.83 -12.54 -29.33
C ASN A 127 -9.45 -13.81 -29.92
N LEU A 128 -10.69 -13.71 -30.40
CA LEU A 128 -11.22 -14.67 -31.37
C LEU A 128 -10.54 -14.39 -32.72
N THR A 129 -9.33 -14.90 -32.90
CA THR A 129 -8.76 -15.08 -34.24
C THR A 129 -9.36 -16.34 -34.84
N ILE A 130 -10.39 -16.16 -35.69
CA ILE A 130 -10.73 -17.08 -36.78
C ILE A 130 -9.70 -16.88 -37.89
#